data_AF-A0A7X4ARE3-F1
#
_entry.id   AF-A0A7X4ARE3-F1
#
_cell.length_a   1.000
_cell.length_b   1.000
_cell.length_c   1.000
_cell.angle_alpha   90.00
_cell.angle_beta   90.00
_cell.angle_gamma   90.00
#
_symmetry.space_group_name_H-M   'P 1'
#
loop_
_entity.id
_entity.type
_entity.pdbx_description
1 polymer ?
#
loop_
_entity_poly.entity_id
_entity_poly.type
_entity_poly.pdbx_seq_one_letter_code
_entity_poly.pdbx_strand_id
1 'polypeptide(L)'
;MLTKLTIRNFKRFGEVEVELGNPVVFIGPNNSGKTSAMQALALWDVGVKRWNEKRSGKSAPEKRPGVTVNRRDLVAIPHPTASHLWRDLRTREIQRINNHQHTSNVRIDLIVEGITHNEAWTCGLEFDYANEESFYCRPLRLDNSKHPDRMPVPRQAGSLRVVFLPPMSGLSATETRLDQGALNVRIGEGRTAEVLRNLCFQICQDNLEKWEPLVAKIRELFGVDLDKPRYIEERGEITMKYRERGSTLDISASGRGLQ
;
A
#
# COMPACT_ATOMS: atom_id res chain seq x y z
N MET A 1 8.97 -14.24 3.82
CA MET A 1 9.80 -13.32 3.00
C MET A 1 9.25 -13.31 1.59
N LEU A 2 9.18 -12.15 0.95
CA LEU A 2 8.81 -12.06 -0.47
C LEU A 2 10.04 -12.36 -1.33
N THR A 3 9.85 -13.09 -2.43
CA THR A 3 10.94 -13.55 -3.31
C THR A 3 10.85 -13.00 -4.72
N LYS A 4 9.64 -12.70 -5.21
CA LYS A 4 9.44 -12.15 -6.57
C LYS A 4 8.13 -11.39 -6.68
N LEU A 5 8.14 -10.37 -7.54
CA LEU A 5 6.96 -9.62 -7.97
C LEU A 5 6.93 -9.56 -9.50
N THR A 6 5.90 -10.12 -10.10
CA THR A 6 5.61 -9.99 -11.55
C THR A 6 4.44 -9.05 -11.74
N ILE A 7 4.61 -8.05 -12.60
CA ILE A 7 3.65 -6.96 -12.83
C ILE A 7 3.30 -6.92 -14.31
N ARG A 8 2.00 -6.91 -14.64
CA ARG A 8 1.52 -6.73 -16.02
C ARG A 8 0.46 -5.64 -16.12
N ASN A 9 0.54 -4.83 -17.18
CA ASN A 9 -0.38 -3.74 -17.53
C ASN A 9 -0.61 -2.69 -16.43
N PHE A 10 0.35 -2.50 -15.52
CA PHE A 10 0.25 -1.56 -14.41
C PHE A 10 1.12 -0.33 -14.64
N LYS A 11 0.49 0.85 -14.70
CA LYS A 11 1.16 2.14 -14.93
C LYS A 11 2.10 2.06 -16.14
N ARG A 12 3.40 2.30 -15.97
CA ARG A 12 4.34 2.24 -17.10
C ARG A 12 4.65 0.82 -17.60
N PHE A 13 4.32 -0.21 -16.81
CA PHE A 13 4.81 -1.56 -17.06
C PHE A 13 3.85 -2.32 -17.97
N GLY A 14 4.37 -2.80 -19.10
CA GLY A 14 3.71 -3.83 -19.90
C GLY A 14 3.78 -5.17 -19.21
N GLU A 15 5.01 -5.63 -19.03
CA GLU A 15 5.37 -6.77 -18.20
C GLU A 15 6.74 -6.49 -17.60
N VAL A 16 6.90 -6.75 -16.32
CA VAL A 16 8.20 -6.72 -15.64
C VAL A 16 8.21 -7.74 -14.52
N GLU A 17 9.35 -8.38 -14.33
CA GLU A 17 9.62 -9.25 -13.18
C GLU A 17 10.68 -8.59 -12.32
N VAL A 18 10.43 -8.60 -11.02
CA VAL A 18 11.31 -7.99 -10.01
C VAL A 18 11.62 -9.06 -8.98
N GLU A 19 12.90 -9.43 -8.89
CA GLU A 19 13.37 -10.28 -7.80
C GLU A 19 13.32 -9.50 -6.49
N LEU A 20 12.74 -10.13 -5.47
CA LEU A 20 12.66 -9.59 -4.12
C LEU A 20 13.58 -10.42 -3.21
N GLY A 21 14.56 -9.77 -2.60
CA GLY A 21 15.41 -10.34 -1.56
C GLY A 21 15.18 -9.65 -0.22
N ASN A 22 16.19 -9.69 0.66
CA ASN A 22 16.18 -8.92 1.90
C ASN A 22 17.61 -8.48 2.26
N PRO A 23 17.97 -7.18 2.15
CA PRO A 23 17.17 -6.05 1.65
C PRO A 23 17.18 -5.92 0.11
N VAL A 24 16.22 -5.15 -0.44
CA VAL A 24 16.16 -4.79 -1.87
C VAL A 24 16.22 -3.28 -2.02
N VAL A 25 17.06 -2.79 -2.94
CA VAL A 25 17.18 -1.36 -3.25
C VAL A 25 16.86 -1.12 -4.73
N PHE A 26 15.84 -0.30 -5.00
CA PHE A 26 15.51 0.13 -6.36
C PHE A 26 16.29 1.38 -6.72
N ILE A 27 17.19 1.29 -7.71
CA ILE A 27 18.01 2.41 -8.19
C ILE A 27 17.67 2.70 -9.66
N GLY A 28 17.69 3.98 -10.04
CA GLY A 28 17.53 4.39 -11.43
C GLY A 28 17.03 5.83 -11.57
N PRO A 29 16.92 6.34 -12.81
CA PRO A 29 16.50 7.72 -13.07
C PRO A 29 15.11 8.08 -12.53
N ASN A 30 14.83 9.37 -12.40
CA ASN A 30 13.48 9.84 -12.07
C ASN A 30 12.49 9.31 -13.11
N ASN A 31 11.29 8.94 -12.64
CA ASN A 31 10.28 8.33 -13.49
C ASN A 31 10.80 7.10 -14.27
N SER A 32 11.54 6.19 -13.61
CA SER A 32 11.93 4.89 -14.19
C SER A 32 11.00 3.73 -13.81
N GLY A 33 10.12 3.92 -12.82
CA GLY A 33 9.19 2.88 -12.34
C GLY A 33 9.42 2.36 -10.93
N LYS A 34 10.45 2.85 -10.22
CA LYS A 34 10.75 2.42 -8.83
C LYS A 34 9.53 2.50 -7.91
N THR A 35 8.90 3.67 -7.86
CA THR A 35 7.67 3.88 -7.08
C THR A 35 6.52 3.03 -7.60
N SER A 36 6.41 2.85 -8.92
CA SER A 36 5.37 2.00 -9.53
C SER A 36 5.50 0.54 -9.10
N ALA A 37 6.72 -0.01 -8.97
CA ALA A 37 6.91 -1.38 -8.49
C ALA A 37 6.44 -1.55 -7.05
N MET A 38 6.81 -0.62 -6.16
CA MET A 38 6.34 -0.65 -4.76
C MET A 38 4.82 -0.47 -4.65
N GLN A 39 4.23 0.41 -5.47
CA GLN A 39 2.78 0.61 -5.53
C GLN A 39 2.05 -0.63 -6.06
N ALA A 40 2.63 -1.38 -7.00
CA ALA A 40 2.06 -2.65 -7.44
C ALA A 40 1.97 -3.64 -6.26
N LEU A 41 3.04 -3.77 -5.46
CA LEU A 41 3.02 -4.63 -4.28
C LEU A 41 1.96 -4.18 -3.25
N ALA A 42 1.81 -2.87 -3.02
CA ALA A 42 0.77 -2.33 -2.16
C ALA A 42 -0.66 -2.61 -2.68
N LEU A 43 -0.88 -2.49 -4.00
CA LEU A 43 -2.16 -2.83 -4.63
C LEU A 43 -2.48 -4.32 -4.49
N TRP A 44 -1.49 -5.18 -4.67
CA TRP A 44 -1.62 -6.62 -4.48
C TRP A 44 -2.02 -6.96 -3.04
N ASP A 45 -1.38 -6.37 -2.03
CA ASP A 45 -1.70 -6.58 -0.61
C ASP A 45 -3.15 -6.16 -0.27
N VAL A 46 -3.59 -4.99 -0.76
CA VAL A 46 -4.99 -4.55 -0.63
C VAL A 46 -5.93 -5.56 -1.30
N GLY A 47 -5.58 -6.05 -2.49
CA GLY A 47 -6.36 -7.06 -3.20
C GLY A 47 -6.52 -8.36 -2.41
N VAL A 48 -5.45 -8.88 -1.83
CA VAL A 48 -5.47 -10.10 -1.00
C VAL A 48 -6.37 -9.91 0.22
N LYS A 49 -6.21 -8.79 0.94
CA LYS A 49 -7.02 -8.47 2.12
C LYS A 49 -8.50 -8.37 1.78
N ARG A 50 -8.86 -7.60 0.74
CA ARG A 50 -10.24 -7.44 0.27
C ARG A 50 -10.85 -8.76 -0.20
N TRP A 51 -10.08 -9.61 -0.86
CA TRP A 51 -10.52 -10.93 -1.26
C TRP A 51 -10.84 -11.80 -0.02
N ASN A 52 -9.91 -11.86 0.93
CA ASN A 52 -10.06 -12.67 2.14
C ASN A 52 -11.20 -12.16 3.04
N GLU A 53 -11.38 -10.85 3.20
CA GLU A 53 -12.51 -10.25 3.96
C GLU A 53 -13.87 -10.74 3.45
N LYS A 54 -14.02 -10.88 2.12
CA LYS A 54 -15.31 -11.26 1.51
C LYS A 54 -15.46 -12.75 1.27
N ARG A 55 -14.35 -13.48 1.11
CA ARG A 55 -14.34 -14.86 0.57
C ARG A 55 -13.55 -15.86 1.40
N SER A 56 -12.85 -15.45 2.48
CA SER A 56 -12.22 -16.42 3.39
C SER A 56 -13.29 -17.34 3.98
N GLY A 57 -13.13 -18.65 3.79
CA GLY A 57 -14.07 -19.68 4.25
C GLY A 57 -15.36 -19.81 3.43
N LYS A 58 -15.51 -19.12 2.29
CA LYS A 58 -16.69 -19.22 1.41
C LYS A 58 -16.26 -19.52 -0.03
N SER A 59 -16.99 -20.41 -0.72
CA SER A 59 -16.81 -20.62 -2.15
C SER A 59 -17.14 -19.33 -2.91
N ALA A 60 -16.31 -18.98 -3.90
CA ALA A 60 -16.64 -17.88 -4.80
C ALA A 60 -17.87 -18.25 -5.64
N PRO A 61 -18.83 -17.34 -5.87
CA PRO A 61 -19.96 -17.60 -6.74
C PRO A 61 -19.47 -17.85 -8.17
N GLU A 62 -20.10 -18.80 -8.85
CA GLU A 62 -19.80 -19.17 -10.25
C GLU A 62 -19.91 -17.97 -11.21
N LYS A 63 -20.79 -17.02 -10.89
CA LYS A 63 -21.00 -15.78 -11.66
C LYS A 63 -20.45 -14.59 -10.89
N ARG A 64 -19.61 -13.79 -11.57
CA ARG A 64 -19.01 -12.55 -11.07
C ARG A 64 -18.26 -12.74 -9.75
N PRO A 65 -17.18 -13.55 -9.74
CA PRO A 65 -16.45 -13.84 -8.52
C PRO A 65 -15.71 -12.63 -7.94
N GLY A 66 -15.53 -11.55 -8.71
CA GLY A 66 -14.75 -10.38 -8.30
C GLY A 66 -15.31 -9.64 -7.09
N VAL A 67 -14.41 -9.14 -6.25
CA VAL A 67 -14.71 -8.19 -5.17
C VAL A 67 -14.41 -6.77 -5.63
N THR A 68 -15.31 -5.85 -5.34
CA THR A 68 -15.12 -4.43 -5.66
C THR A 68 -14.11 -3.80 -4.71
N VAL A 69 -13.14 -3.06 -5.26
CA VAL A 69 -12.20 -2.23 -4.53
C VAL A 69 -12.41 -0.78 -4.97
N ASN A 70 -12.56 0.13 -4.01
CA ASN A 70 -12.69 1.56 -4.28
C ASN A 70 -11.29 2.20 -4.33
N ARG A 71 -11.05 3.12 -5.27
CA ARG A 71 -9.76 3.82 -5.41
C ARG A 71 -9.38 4.61 -4.15
N ARG A 72 -10.38 5.09 -3.38
CA ARG A 72 -10.17 5.86 -2.14
C ARG A 72 -9.65 5.00 -1.00
N ASP A 73 -9.82 3.68 -1.10
CA ASP A 73 -9.25 2.73 -0.14
C ASP A 73 -7.74 2.53 -0.38
N LEU A 74 -7.21 2.94 -1.55
CA LEU A 74 -5.79 2.87 -1.88
C LEU A 74 -5.02 4.06 -1.29
N VAL A 75 -4.96 4.12 0.04
CA VAL A 75 -4.29 5.21 0.77
C VAL A 75 -2.85 5.42 0.29
N ALA A 76 -2.11 4.34 0.01
CA ALA A 76 -0.72 4.40 -0.47
C ALA A 76 -0.56 4.74 -1.96
N ILE A 77 -1.66 4.80 -2.72
CA ILE A 77 -1.67 4.92 -4.17
C ILE A 77 -2.83 5.84 -4.61
N PRO A 78 -2.88 7.10 -4.15
CA PRO A 78 -3.98 7.96 -4.57
C PRO A 78 -3.87 8.28 -6.05
N HIS A 79 -4.98 8.11 -6.75
CA HIS A 79 -5.15 8.59 -8.12
C HIS A 79 -6.50 9.29 -8.24
N PRO A 80 -6.60 10.30 -9.12
CA PRO A 80 -7.86 11.01 -9.36
C PRO A 80 -8.93 10.07 -9.93
N THR A 81 -8.54 9.11 -10.76
CA THR A 81 -9.42 8.05 -11.29
C THR A 81 -8.71 6.70 -11.29
N ALA A 82 -9.48 5.61 -11.22
CA ALA A 82 -8.96 4.25 -11.21
C ALA A 82 -8.17 3.89 -12.48
N SER A 83 -8.48 4.49 -13.63
CA SER A 83 -7.80 4.20 -14.90
C SER A 83 -6.30 4.56 -14.89
N HIS A 84 -5.85 5.43 -13.98
CA HIS A 84 -4.43 5.76 -13.80
C HIS A 84 -3.57 4.60 -13.28
N LEU A 85 -4.20 3.53 -12.78
CA LEU A 85 -3.50 2.29 -12.45
C LEU A 85 -3.16 1.48 -13.70
N TRP A 86 -3.95 1.62 -14.78
CA TRP A 86 -3.75 0.89 -16.02
C TRP A 86 -2.67 1.54 -16.87
N ARG A 87 -1.92 0.67 -17.55
CA ARG A 87 -0.95 1.13 -18.53
C ARG A 87 -1.61 1.93 -19.64
N ASP A 88 -1.03 3.08 -19.91
CA ASP A 88 -1.47 4.02 -20.95
C ASP A 88 -2.95 4.43 -20.81
N LEU A 89 -3.48 4.40 -19.57
CA LEU A 89 -4.91 4.60 -19.24
C LEU A 89 -5.85 3.63 -19.97
N ARG A 90 -5.31 2.56 -20.56
CA ARG A 90 -6.00 1.65 -21.45
C ARG A 90 -6.68 0.54 -20.64
N THR A 91 -7.99 0.68 -20.46
CA THR A 91 -8.83 -0.29 -19.73
C THR A 91 -9.54 -1.28 -20.65
N ARG A 92 -9.55 -1.01 -21.96
CA ARG A 92 -10.16 -1.86 -22.99
C ARG A 92 -9.28 -1.93 -24.23
N GLU A 93 -9.33 -3.07 -24.89
CA GLU A 93 -8.69 -3.33 -26.17
C GLU A 93 -9.73 -3.73 -27.20
N ILE A 94 -9.65 -3.11 -28.38
CA ILE A 94 -10.51 -3.39 -29.52
C ILE A 94 -9.69 -4.26 -30.48
N GLN A 95 -10.15 -5.48 -30.75
CA GLN A 95 -9.58 -6.36 -31.75
C GLN A 95 -10.61 -6.58 -32.86
N ARG A 96 -10.16 -6.59 -34.12
CA ARG A 96 -10.98 -6.99 -35.26
C ARG A 96 -10.70 -8.46 -35.57
N ILE A 97 -11.68 -9.32 -35.35
CA ILE A 97 -11.61 -10.75 -35.69
C ILE A 97 -12.78 -11.02 -36.64
N ASN A 98 -12.49 -11.59 -37.82
CA ASN A 98 -13.49 -11.92 -38.84
C ASN A 98 -14.43 -10.76 -39.20
N ASN A 99 -13.88 -9.57 -39.47
CA ASN A 99 -14.64 -8.34 -39.77
C ASN A 99 -15.58 -7.82 -38.66
N HIS A 100 -15.59 -8.45 -37.48
CA HIS A 100 -16.35 -8.00 -36.31
C HIS A 100 -15.42 -7.36 -35.28
N GLN A 101 -15.90 -6.26 -34.68
CA GLN A 101 -15.19 -5.56 -33.63
C GLN A 101 -15.46 -6.24 -32.27
N HIS A 102 -14.44 -6.85 -31.70
CA HIS A 102 -14.48 -7.46 -30.39
C HIS A 102 -13.77 -6.56 -29.38
N THR A 103 -14.51 -6.09 -28.36
CA THR A 103 -13.93 -5.31 -27.25
C THR A 103 -13.66 -6.22 -26.07
N SER A 104 -12.44 -6.23 -25.57
CA SER A 104 -12.03 -6.99 -24.38
C SER A 104 -11.47 -6.05 -23.31
N ASN A 105 -11.58 -6.45 -22.05
CA ASN A 105 -11.02 -5.67 -20.95
C ASN A 105 -9.50 -5.92 -20.86
N VAL A 106 -8.74 -4.85 -20.71
CA VAL A 106 -7.33 -4.93 -20.32
C VAL A 106 -7.29 -5.07 -18.80
N ARG A 107 -6.60 -6.09 -18.31
CA ARG A 107 -6.50 -6.39 -16.88
C ARG A 107 -5.08 -6.15 -16.39
N ILE A 108 -4.96 -5.68 -15.16
CA ILE A 108 -3.70 -5.67 -14.43
C ILE A 108 -3.55 -7.05 -13.81
N ASP A 109 -2.42 -7.72 -14.04
CA ASP A 109 -2.10 -8.99 -13.39
C ASP A 109 -0.89 -8.75 -12.48
N LEU A 110 -1.03 -9.06 -11.18
CA LEU A 110 0.03 -8.95 -10.18
C LEU A 110 0.25 -10.31 -9.54
N ILE A 111 1.47 -10.82 -9.61
CA ILE A 111 1.85 -12.12 -9.03
C ILE A 111 2.96 -11.86 -8.02
N VAL A 112 2.75 -12.33 -6.80
CA VAL A 112 3.74 -12.25 -5.74
C VAL A 112 4.09 -13.65 -5.29
N GLU A 113 5.39 -13.89 -5.17
CA GLU A 113 5.96 -15.12 -4.64
C GLU A 113 6.62 -14.84 -3.29
N GLY A 114 6.60 -15.84 -2.42
CA GLY A 114 7.27 -15.76 -1.14
C GLY A 114 7.46 -17.11 -0.48
N ILE A 115 8.17 -17.07 0.65
CA ILE A 115 8.43 -18.23 1.51
C ILE A 115 8.00 -17.87 2.93
N THR A 116 7.14 -18.69 3.53
CA THR A 116 6.68 -18.52 4.93
C THR A 116 6.73 -19.88 5.62
N HIS A 117 7.34 -19.96 6.82
CA HIS A 117 7.58 -21.23 7.53
C HIS A 117 8.23 -22.32 6.65
N ASN A 118 9.19 -21.92 5.81
CA ASN A 118 9.89 -22.79 4.86
C ASN A 118 9.03 -23.40 3.74
N GLU A 119 7.80 -22.90 3.56
CA GLU A 119 6.93 -23.26 2.45
C GLU A 119 6.89 -22.13 1.41
N ALA A 120 7.21 -22.48 0.16
CA ALA A 120 7.07 -21.58 -0.97
C ALA A 120 5.59 -21.43 -1.35
N TRP A 121 5.20 -20.21 -1.71
CA TRP A 121 3.85 -19.89 -2.14
C TRP A 121 3.87 -18.85 -3.26
N THR A 122 2.86 -18.93 -4.11
CA THR A 122 2.62 -17.97 -5.19
C THR A 122 1.16 -17.51 -5.11
N CYS A 123 0.94 -16.22 -5.27
CA CYS A 123 -0.40 -15.64 -5.21
C CYS A 123 -0.56 -14.59 -6.30
N GLY A 124 -1.30 -14.97 -7.34
CA GLY A 124 -1.68 -14.08 -8.43
C GLY A 124 -3.04 -13.44 -8.19
N LEU A 125 -3.15 -12.14 -8.44
CA LEU A 125 -4.41 -11.41 -8.52
C LEU A 125 -4.53 -10.71 -9.86
N GLU A 126 -5.75 -10.68 -10.39
CA GLU A 126 -6.12 -9.85 -11.53
C GLU A 126 -7.08 -8.73 -11.11
N PHE A 127 -6.88 -7.56 -11.71
CA PHE A 127 -7.71 -6.38 -11.50
C PHE A 127 -8.36 -5.94 -12.81
N ASP A 128 -9.66 -5.71 -12.76
CA ASP A 128 -10.52 -5.44 -13.91
C ASP A 128 -11.25 -4.11 -13.70
N TYR A 129 -11.10 -3.18 -14.64
CA TYR A 129 -11.66 -1.84 -14.52
C TYR A 129 -13.19 -1.88 -14.53
N ALA A 130 -13.84 -1.22 -13.56
CA ALA A 130 -15.29 -1.09 -13.52
C ALA A 130 -15.73 0.31 -13.94
N ASN A 131 -15.23 1.34 -13.25
CA ASN A 131 -15.52 2.76 -13.51
C ASN A 131 -14.43 3.63 -12.86
N GLU A 132 -14.60 4.96 -12.92
CA GLU A 132 -13.59 5.90 -12.44
C GLU A 132 -13.27 5.78 -10.95
N GLU A 133 -14.20 5.27 -10.13
CA GLU A 133 -14.03 5.15 -8.67
C GLU A 133 -13.64 3.75 -8.23
N SER A 134 -13.82 2.72 -9.07
CA SER A 134 -13.73 1.33 -8.63
C SER A 134 -13.27 0.35 -9.69
N PHE A 135 -12.75 -0.78 -9.21
CA PHE A 135 -12.32 -1.91 -10.02
C PHE A 135 -12.59 -3.22 -9.27
N TYR A 136 -12.63 -4.33 -10.01
CA TYR A 136 -12.81 -5.65 -9.44
C TYR A 136 -11.47 -6.34 -9.23
N CYS A 137 -11.30 -6.99 -8.09
CA CYS A 137 -10.17 -7.84 -7.76
C CYS A 137 -10.61 -9.30 -7.67
N ARG A 138 -9.81 -10.23 -8.20
CA ARG A 138 -10.04 -11.67 -8.11
C ARG A 138 -8.74 -12.46 -8.29
N PRO A 139 -8.67 -13.73 -7.88
CA PRO A 139 -7.49 -14.54 -8.10
C PRO A 139 -7.19 -14.68 -9.58
N LEU A 140 -5.91 -14.69 -9.92
CA LEU A 140 -5.45 -14.68 -11.30
C LEU A 140 -5.97 -15.90 -12.06
N ARG A 141 -6.48 -15.66 -13.28
CA ARG A 141 -6.90 -16.71 -14.22
C ARG A 141 -5.70 -17.56 -14.67
N LEU A 142 -5.90 -18.86 -14.84
CA LEU A 142 -4.88 -19.77 -15.39
C LEU A 142 -4.90 -19.79 -16.92
N ASP A 143 -6.03 -19.46 -17.53
CA ASP A 143 -6.22 -19.36 -18.98
C ASP A 143 -7.12 -18.17 -19.37
N ASN A 144 -7.32 -17.98 -20.68
CA ASN A 144 -8.15 -16.90 -21.24
C ASN A 144 -9.56 -17.38 -21.66
N SER A 145 -10.02 -18.53 -21.17
CA SER A 145 -11.37 -19.02 -21.44
C SER A 145 -12.44 -18.15 -20.77
N LYS A 146 -13.72 -18.40 -21.10
CA LYS A 146 -14.86 -17.66 -20.55
C LYS A 146 -15.06 -17.91 -19.05
N HIS A 147 -14.71 -19.12 -18.59
CA HIS A 147 -14.83 -19.56 -17.20
C HIS A 147 -13.51 -20.18 -16.77
N PRO A 148 -12.45 -19.37 -16.63
CA PRO A 148 -11.12 -19.90 -16.38
C PRO A 148 -11.01 -20.42 -14.95
N ASP A 149 -10.28 -21.52 -14.80
CA ASP A 149 -9.74 -21.89 -13.51
C ASP A 149 -8.82 -20.77 -13.00
N ARG A 150 -8.72 -20.65 -11.67
CA ARG A 150 -8.00 -19.54 -11.02
C ARG A 150 -7.01 -20.07 -10.02
N MET A 151 -5.93 -19.32 -9.85
CA MET A 151 -4.96 -19.57 -8.80
C MET A 151 -5.64 -19.57 -7.43
N PRO A 152 -5.23 -20.46 -6.51
CA PRO A 152 -5.63 -20.33 -5.11
C PRO A 152 -5.02 -19.07 -4.50
N VAL A 153 -5.66 -18.55 -3.44
CA VAL A 153 -5.06 -17.52 -2.58
C VAL A 153 -4.54 -18.22 -1.32
N PRO A 154 -3.21 -18.39 -1.17
CA PRO A 154 -2.63 -19.07 -0.03
C PRO A 154 -2.92 -18.32 1.29
N ARG A 155 -3.12 -19.07 2.39
CA ARG A 155 -3.31 -18.45 3.72
C ARG A 155 -2.09 -17.62 4.14
N GLN A 156 -0.90 -18.06 3.74
CA GLN A 156 0.38 -17.40 3.95
C GLN A 156 0.43 -15.99 3.32
N ALA A 157 -0.22 -15.79 2.17
CA ALA A 157 -0.33 -14.47 1.55
C ALA A 157 -1.27 -13.55 2.36
N GLY A 158 -2.34 -14.11 2.93
CA GLY A 158 -3.31 -13.37 3.74
C GLY A 158 -2.80 -12.92 5.11
N SER A 159 -1.79 -13.59 5.66
CA SER A 159 -1.16 -13.19 6.93
C SER A 159 -0.02 -12.18 6.75
N LEU A 160 0.39 -11.90 5.51
CA LEU A 160 1.41 -10.90 5.23
C LEU A 160 0.90 -9.49 5.55
N ARG A 161 1.77 -8.69 6.15
CA ARG A 161 1.52 -7.25 6.35
C ARG A 161 2.48 -6.45 5.51
N VAL A 162 2.01 -5.95 4.37
CA VAL A 162 2.73 -4.96 3.58
C VAL A 162 2.41 -3.57 4.12
N VAL A 163 3.45 -2.76 4.35
CA VAL A 163 3.34 -1.36 4.75
C VAL A 163 4.10 -0.53 3.72
N PHE A 164 3.44 0.46 3.13
CA PHE A 164 4.05 1.39 2.19
C PHE A 164 4.33 2.71 2.89
N LEU A 165 5.61 3.03 3.06
CA LEU A 165 6.05 4.31 3.63
C LEU A 165 6.46 5.25 2.48
N PRO A 166 5.67 6.29 2.16
CA PRO A 166 6.07 7.27 1.17
C PRO A 166 7.24 8.13 1.71
N PRO A 167 8.04 8.74 0.83
CA PRO A 167 9.09 9.66 1.26
C PRO A 167 8.49 10.83 2.04
N MET A 168 9.17 11.26 3.09
CA MET A 168 8.78 12.43 3.88
C MET A 168 9.71 13.60 3.57
N SER A 169 9.13 14.76 3.22
CA SER A 169 9.90 16.01 3.05
C SER A 169 10.01 16.75 4.38
N GLY A 170 10.43 16.03 5.43
CA GLY A 170 10.55 16.56 6.78
C GLY A 170 9.29 16.56 7.61
N LEU A 171 9.32 17.30 8.73
CA LEU A 171 8.20 17.52 9.62
C LEU A 171 7.75 18.97 9.61
N SER A 172 6.43 19.17 9.64
CA SER A 172 5.84 20.48 9.88
C SER A 172 6.17 20.98 11.29
N ALA A 173 6.37 22.30 11.42
CA ALA A 173 6.64 22.93 12.70
C ALA A 173 5.45 22.79 13.67
N THR A 174 4.23 22.83 13.14
CA THR A 174 2.98 22.61 13.86
C THR A 174 2.17 21.51 13.18
N GLU A 175 1.33 20.83 13.95
CA GLU A 175 0.48 19.76 13.46
C GLU A 175 -0.88 19.82 14.18
N THR A 176 -1.96 20.08 13.45
CA THR A 176 -3.31 20.08 14.04
C THR A 176 -3.75 18.66 14.35
N ARG A 177 -4.63 18.47 15.34
CA ARG A 177 -5.25 17.16 15.61
C ARG A 177 -6.20 16.82 14.47
N LEU A 178 -6.08 15.61 13.94
CA LEU A 178 -6.82 15.14 12.78
C LEU A 178 -7.60 13.88 13.12
N ASP A 179 -8.78 13.76 12.53
CA ASP A 179 -9.51 12.51 12.52
C ASP A 179 -8.88 11.52 11.54
N GLN A 180 -9.13 10.22 11.74
CA GLN A 180 -8.53 9.13 10.95
C GLN A 180 -8.70 9.30 9.43
N GLY A 181 -9.87 9.79 9.00
CA GLY A 181 -10.12 10.04 7.57
C GLY A 181 -9.17 11.10 7.00
N ALA A 182 -8.94 12.20 7.72
CA ALA A 182 -8.04 13.27 7.29
C ALA A 182 -6.56 12.83 7.34
N LEU A 183 -6.19 11.96 8.28
CA LEU A 183 -4.86 11.35 8.32
C LEU A 183 -4.60 10.50 7.08
N ASN A 184 -5.55 9.63 6.73
CA ASN A 184 -5.44 8.79 5.54
C ASN A 184 -5.32 9.63 4.26
N VAL A 185 -6.09 10.71 4.14
CA VAL A 185 -5.99 11.64 3.00
C VAL A 185 -4.59 12.25 2.91
N ARG A 186 -4.04 12.78 4.01
CA ARG A 186 -2.69 13.37 4.03
C ARG A 186 -1.60 12.36 3.69
N ILE A 187 -1.69 11.14 4.23
CA ILE A 187 -0.76 10.04 3.89
C ILE A 187 -0.82 9.77 2.39
N GLY A 188 -2.03 9.71 1.82
CA GLY A 188 -2.20 9.58 0.37
C GLY A 188 -1.53 10.70 -0.39
N GLU A 189 -1.83 11.96 -0.06
CA GLU A 189 -1.23 13.14 -0.68
C GLU A 189 0.30 13.22 -0.55
N GLY A 190 0.94 12.31 0.20
CA GLY A 190 2.37 12.35 0.49
C GLY A 190 2.74 13.42 1.51
N ARG A 191 1.75 13.98 2.21
CA ARG A 191 1.91 14.99 3.27
C ARG A 191 2.14 14.32 4.62
N THR A 192 3.03 13.34 4.63
CA THR A 192 3.39 12.58 5.84
C THR A 192 4.12 13.43 6.89
N ALA A 193 4.69 14.56 6.47
CA ALA A 193 5.23 15.60 7.34
C ALA A 193 4.22 16.18 8.37
N GLU A 194 2.92 16.02 8.09
CA GLU A 194 1.82 16.61 8.85
C GLU A 194 0.99 15.58 9.61
N VAL A 195 1.49 14.34 9.76
CA VAL A 195 0.74 13.28 10.44
C VAL A 195 1.51 12.53 11.53
N LEU A 196 2.83 12.77 11.66
CA LEU A 196 3.65 12.02 12.61
C LEU A 196 3.16 12.18 14.04
N ARG A 197 2.91 13.42 14.49
CA ARG A 197 2.49 13.68 15.88
C ARG A 197 1.10 13.11 16.14
N ASN A 198 0.21 13.15 15.16
CA ASN A 198 -1.09 12.50 15.23
C ASN A 198 -0.99 10.99 15.36
N LEU A 199 -0.12 10.34 14.58
CA LEU A 199 0.09 8.88 14.66
C LEU A 199 0.63 8.49 16.04
N CYS A 200 1.61 9.23 16.57
CA CYS A 200 2.11 9.03 17.92
C CYS A 200 1.00 9.27 18.97
N PHE A 201 0.17 10.30 18.78
CA PHE A 201 -0.91 10.65 19.69
C PHE A 201 -1.98 9.57 19.74
N GLN A 202 -2.36 9.01 18.59
CA GLN A 202 -3.27 7.87 18.51
C GLN A 202 -2.72 6.64 19.23
N ILE A 203 -1.42 6.35 19.09
CA ILE A 203 -0.79 5.25 19.84
C ILE A 203 -0.92 5.49 21.35
N CYS A 204 -0.66 6.70 21.83
CA CYS A 204 -0.80 7.00 23.26
C CYS A 204 -2.24 6.97 23.76
N GLN A 205 -3.22 7.41 22.95
CA GLN A 205 -4.64 7.40 23.35
C GLN A 205 -5.26 6.01 23.28
N ASP A 206 -5.06 5.30 22.18
CA ASP A 206 -5.78 4.04 21.89
C ASP A 206 -5.05 2.82 22.44
N ASN A 207 -3.73 2.91 22.66
CA ASN A 207 -2.91 1.74 22.96
C ASN A 207 -1.60 2.10 23.67
N LEU A 208 -1.70 2.64 24.88
CA LEU A 208 -0.54 3.12 25.64
C LEU A 208 0.53 2.03 25.83
N GLU A 209 0.16 0.75 25.88
CA GLU A 209 1.07 -0.39 25.95
C GLU A 209 2.03 -0.49 24.75
N LYS A 210 1.64 0.05 23.58
CA LYS A 210 2.48 0.10 22.37
C LYS A 210 3.42 1.30 22.33
N TRP A 211 3.23 2.29 23.20
CA TRP A 211 4.09 3.47 23.26
C TRP A 211 5.48 3.12 23.76
N GLU A 212 5.59 2.41 24.88
CA GLU A 212 6.89 2.08 25.49
C GLU A 212 7.79 1.25 24.56
N PRO A 213 7.29 0.20 23.86
CA PRO A 213 8.08 -0.50 22.83
C PRO A 213 8.55 0.40 21.68
N LEU A 214 7.73 1.37 21.25
CA LEU A 214 8.10 2.33 20.22
C LEU A 214 9.26 3.21 20.69
N VAL A 215 9.14 3.80 21.89
CA VAL A 215 10.20 4.64 22.48
C VAL A 215 11.49 3.83 22.64
N ALA A 216 11.40 2.59 23.13
CA ALA A 216 12.56 1.71 23.27
C ALA A 216 13.25 1.45 21.92
N LYS A 217 12.47 1.20 20.85
CA LYS A 217 13.03 0.99 19.50
C LYS A 217 13.69 2.24 18.94
N ILE A 218 13.10 3.41 19.18
CA ILE A 218 13.67 4.69 18.76
C ILE A 218 14.97 4.98 19.52
N ARG A 219 15.02 4.69 20.82
CA ARG A 219 16.25 4.79 21.60
C ARG A 219 17.33 3.82 21.10
N GLU A 220 16.98 2.59 20.78
CA GLU A 220 17.90 1.58 20.25
C GLU A 220 18.51 2.01 18.90
N LEU A 221 17.67 2.53 18.00
CA LEU A 221 18.09 2.88 16.63
C LEU A 221 18.81 4.23 16.55
N PHE A 222 18.40 5.21 17.36
CA PHE A 222 18.81 6.60 17.19
C PHE A 222 19.41 7.23 18.46
N GLY A 223 19.39 6.54 19.59
CA GLY A 223 19.94 7.05 20.85
C GLY A 223 19.15 8.19 21.49
N VAL A 224 17.89 8.42 21.06
CA VAL A 224 17.04 9.52 21.55
C VAL A 224 15.85 9.00 22.34
N ASP A 225 15.37 9.83 23.26
CA ASP A 225 14.18 9.57 24.07
C ASP A 225 12.99 10.38 23.57
N LEU A 226 11.92 9.72 23.16
CA LEU A 226 10.69 10.40 22.76
C LEU A 226 9.81 10.70 23.98
N ASP A 227 9.39 11.95 24.11
CA ASP A 227 8.37 12.33 25.07
C ASP A 227 6.97 12.11 24.47
N LYS A 228 5.98 11.86 25.33
CA LYS A 228 4.59 11.64 24.89
C LYS A 228 4.06 12.88 24.16
N PRO A 229 3.32 12.70 23.05
CA PRO A 229 2.65 13.79 22.37
C PRO A 229 1.61 14.44 23.29
N ARG A 230 1.50 15.77 23.23
CA ARG A 230 0.57 16.58 24.01
C ARG A 230 -0.36 17.35 23.10
N TYR A 231 -1.66 17.19 23.30
CA TYR A 231 -2.68 18.02 22.67
C TYR A 231 -2.81 19.36 23.40
N ILE A 232 -2.88 20.44 22.62
CA ILE A 232 -3.07 21.82 23.07
C ILE A 232 -4.46 22.25 22.59
N GLU A 233 -5.43 22.21 23.48
CA GLU A 233 -6.84 22.46 23.17
C GLU A 233 -7.08 23.85 22.60
N GLU A 234 -6.38 24.86 23.11
CA GLU A 234 -6.54 26.27 22.73
C GLU A 234 -6.13 26.54 21.28
N ARG A 235 -5.29 25.65 20.70
CA ARG A 235 -4.81 25.76 19.31
C ARG A 235 -5.28 24.62 18.42
N GLY A 236 -5.83 23.55 18.99
CA GLY A 236 -6.15 22.33 18.26
C GLY A 236 -4.90 21.62 17.73
N GLU A 237 -3.74 21.80 18.37
CA GLU A 237 -2.43 21.33 17.89
C GLU A 237 -1.91 20.16 18.75
N ILE A 238 -1.12 19.28 18.13
CA ILE A 238 -0.35 18.25 18.81
C ILE A 238 1.11 18.67 18.78
N THR A 239 1.73 18.66 19.95
CA THR A 239 3.17 18.91 20.12
C THR A 239 3.86 17.65 20.60
N MET A 240 5.12 17.49 20.23
CA MET A 240 5.91 16.33 20.63
C MET A 240 7.38 16.72 20.70
N LYS A 241 8.06 16.23 21.73
CA LYS A 241 9.46 16.56 22.02
C LYS A 241 10.29 15.28 22.07
N TYR A 242 11.60 15.45 21.95
CA TYR A 242 12.56 14.41 22.21
C TYR A 242 13.69 14.94 23.09
N ARG A 243 14.36 14.03 23.78
CA ARG A 243 15.53 14.30 24.62
C ARG A 243 16.76 13.65 24.01
N GLU A 244 17.80 14.45 23.86
CA GLU A 244 19.12 14.02 23.42
C GLU A 244 20.18 14.85 24.14
N ARG A 245 21.26 14.21 24.63
CA ARG A 245 22.42 14.89 25.25
C ARG A 245 22.04 15.92 26.33
N GLY A 246 21.03 15.61 27.14
CA GLY A 246 20.56 16.48 28.22
C GLY A 246 19.71 17.69 27.78
N SER A 247 19.40 17.82 26.49
CA SER A 247 18.52 18.86 25.97
C SER A 247 17.15 18.29 25.59
N THR A 248 16.09 19.06 25.79
CA THR A 248 14.74 18.73 25.31
C THR A 248 14.40 19.63 24.12
N LEU A 249 14.15 19.03 22.96
CA LEU A 249 13.93 19.73 21.69
C LEU A 249 12.57 19.33 21.09
N ASP A 250 11.98 20.19 20.26
CA ASP A 250 10.79 19.82 19.48
C ASP A 250 11.14 18.75 18.44
N ILE A 251 10.24 17.81 18.19
CA ILE A 251 10.48 16.72 17.24
C ILE A 251 10.79 17.23 15.82
N SER A 252 10.29 18.41 15.42
CA SER A 252 10.62 19.03 14.13
C SER A 252 12.11 19.37 13.97
N ALA A 253 12.84 19.56 15.08
CA ALA A 253 14.27 19.83 15.08
C ALA A 253 15.14 18.57 14.94
N SER A 254 14.53 17.38 14.84
CA SER A 254 15.27 16.14 14.63
C SER A 254 15.84 16.04 13.21
N GLY A 255 16.91 15.25 13.05
CA GLY A 255 17.47 14.94 11.75
C GLY A 255 16.52 14.08 10.91
N ARG A 256 16.60 14.21 9.58
CA ARG A 256 15.79 13.44 8.61
C ARG A 256 15.92 11.92 8.74
N GLY A 257 16.98 11.42 9.37
CA GLY A 257 17.13 9.99 9.64
C GLY A 257 16.26 9.49 10.79
N LEU A 258 15.94 10.35 11.78
CA LEU A 258 15.04 10.04 12.90
C LEU A 258 13.57 10.23 12.50
N GLN A 259 13.29 11.28 11.71
CA GLN A 259 11.94 11.62 11.22
C GLN A 259 11.38 10.51 10.33
#